data_AF-A0A1S7FUM8-F1
#
_entry.id   AF-A0A1S7FUM8-F1
#
_cell.length_a   1.000
_cell.length_b   1.000
_cell.length_c   1.000
_cell.angle_alpha   90.00
_cell.angle_beta   90.00
_cell.angle_gamma   90.00
#
_symmetry.space_group_name_H-M   'P 1'
#
loop_
_entity.id
_entity.type
_entity.pdbx_description
1 polymer ?
#
loop_
_entity_poly.entity_id
_entity_poly.type
_entity_poly.pdbx_seq_one_letter_code
_entity_poly.pdbx_strand_id
1 'polypeptide(L)'
;MAIWFTLMGFAFLAFIVGLIMLFTKSKRTIGIYVVSGASVLIIASVIGVFISFANYNKLQEQVASYSSDSRTGSTKSEGKETYNVNWHNNADGMDKKISTVAVEKKVVHSTMEDKDMPGTLTITIEIKNNTKNELLTYPLQGELVTINGQQLAADIILSDLVDGKMKPGATIKGTITFPLEKLDKVSDIDWFQFSWSTYNKDKLIKSDTGRINLKK
;
A
#
# COMPACT_ATOMS: atom_id res chain seq x y z
N MET A 1 19.15 -1.09 -0.43
CA MET A 1 19.27 -2.29 -1.29
C MET A 1 19.70 -2.00 -2.73
N ALA A 2 19.00 -1.17 -3.52
CA ALA A 2 19.31 -0.96 -4.96
C ALA A 2 20.76 -0.52 -5.26
N ILE A 3 21.34 0.34 -4.41
CA ILE A 3 22.72 0.81 -4.54
C ILE A 3 23.75 -0.33 -4.38
N TRP A 4 23.49 -1.30 -3.51
CA TRP A 4 24.41 -2.43 -3.29
C TRP A 4 24.36 -3.45 -4.43
N PHE A 5 23.18 -3.69 -5.00
CA PHE A 5 23.04 -4.56 -6.18
C PHE A 5 23.66 -3.97 -7.44
N THR A 6 23.54 -2.65 -7.63
CA THR A 6 24.18 -1.96 -8.75
C THR A 6 25.70 -1.97 -8.63
N LEU A 7 26.25 -1.69 -7.44
CA LEU A 7 27.68 -1.81 -7.16
C LEU A 7 28.21 -3.24 -7.39
N MET A 8 27.47 -4.26 -6.93
CA MET A 8 27.83 -5.66 -7.16
C MET A 8 27.87 -6.02 -8.65
N GLY A 9 26.91 -5.53 -9.45
CA GLY A 9 26.88 -5.76 -10.90
C GLY A 9 28.10 -5.17 -11.61
N PHE A 10 28.46 -3.92 -11.30
CA PHE A 10 29.66 -3.29 -11.87
C PHE A 10 30.95 -3.98 -11.43
N ALA A 11 31.05 -4.36 -10.15
CA ALA A 11 32.23 -5.07 -9.63
C ALA A 11 32.38 -6.46 -10.28
N PHE A 12 31.28 -7.17 -10.52
CA PHE A 12 31.30 -8.46 -11.19
C PHE A 12 31.77 -8.36 -12.66
N LEU A 13 31.34 -7.33 -13.38
CA LEU A 13 31.82 -7.07 -14.74
C LEU A 13 33.33 -6.74 -14.74
N ALA A 14 33.79 -5.91 -13.80
CA ALA A 14 35.21 -5.58 -13.66
C ALA A 14 36.05 -6.83 -13.31
N PHE A 15 35.51 -7.74 -12.49
CA PHE A 15 36.14 -9.01 -12.16
C PHE A 15 36.33 -9.91 -13.39
N ILE A 16 35.30 -10.04 -14.24
CA ILE A 16 35.38 -10.81 -15.50
C ILE A 16 36.41 -10.19 -16.45
N VAL A 17 36.40 -8.87 -16.63
CA VAL A 17 37.39 -8.18 -17.48
C VAL A 17 38.81 -8.38 -16.94
N GLY A 18 38.99 -8.30 -15.62
CA GLY A 18 40.26 -8.58 -14.96
C GLY A 18 40.75 -10.00 -15.22
N LEU A 19 39.88 -11.01 -15.13
CA LEU A 19 40.21 -12.41 -15.43
C LEU A 19 40.68 -12.60 -16.88
N ILE A 20 39.99 -11.98 -17.85
CA ILE A 20 40.39 -12.03 -19.26
C ILE A 20 41.80 -11.43 -19.45
N MET A 21 42.09 -10.32 -18.77
CA MET A 21 43.41 -9.67 -18.85
C MET A 21 44.54 -10.52 -18.25
N LEU A 22 44.27 -11.44 -17.33
CA LEU A 22 45.29 -12.33 -16.76
C LEU A 22 45.88 -13.30 -17.79
N PHE A 23 45.12 -13.65 -18.83
CA PHE A 23 45.57 -14.51 -19.93
C PHE A 23 46.43 -13.76 -20.95
N THR A 24 46.51 -12.43 -20.87
CA THR A 24 47.32 -11.61 -21.79
C THR A 24 48.64 -11.20 -21.13
N LYS A 25 49.77 -11.70 -21.63
CA LYS A 25 51.11 -11.52 -21.01
C LYS A 25 51.49 -10.05 -20.76
N SER A 26 51.08 -9.12 -21.62
CA SER A 26 51.37 -7.68 -21.49
C SER A 26 50.48 -6.94 -20.48
N LYS A 27 49.29 -7.47 -20.16
CA LYS A 27 48.31 -6.84 -19.27
C LYS A 27 48.11 -7.58 -17.95
N ARG A 28 48.83 -8.68 -17.74
CA ARG A 28 48.66 -9.57 -16.58
C ARG A 28 48.80 -8.84 -15.24
N THR A 29 49.79 -7.98 -15.09
CA THR A 29 50.01 -7.22 -13.84
C THR A 29 48.84 -6.29 -13.53
N ILE A 30 48.26 -5.65 -14.55
CA ILE A 30 47.07 -4.81 -14.42
C ILE A 30 45.85 -5.68 -14.07
N GLY A 31 45.70 -6.83 -14.73
CA GLY A 31 44.63 -7.79 -14.45
C GLY A 31 44.62 -8.25 -12.99
N ILE A 32 45.78 -8.49 -12.37
CA ILE A 32 45.88 -8.87 -10.95
C ILE A 32 45.26 -7.80 -10.05
N TYR A 33 45.63 -6.52 -10.23
CA TYR A 33 45.08 -5.44 -9.43
C TYR A 33 43.57 -5.24 -9.64
N VAL A 34 43.10 -5.37 -10.87
CA VAL A 34 41.67 -5.25 -11.21
C VAL A 34 40.86 -6.38 -10.55
N VAL A 35 41.34 -7.63 -10.63
CA VAL A 35 40.68 -8.79 -10.01
C VAL A 35 40.66 -8.65 -8.48
N SER A 36 41.78 -8.27 -7.87
CA SER A 36 41.86 -8.07 -6.41
C SER A 36 40.91 -6.96 -5.94
N GLY A 37 40.90 -5.81 -6.61
CA GLY A 37 40.02 -4.69 -6.26
C GLY A 37 38.53 -5.04 -6.44
N ALA A 38 38.18 -5.68 -7.56
CA ALA A 38 36.82 -6.11 -7.82
C ALA A 38 36.32 -7.15 -6.79
N SER A 39 37.18 -8.09 -6.38
CA SER A 39 36.85 -9.10 -5.38
C SER A 39 36.48 -8.48 -4.03
N VAL A 40 37.25 -7.48 -3.58
CA VAL A 40 36.98 -6.75 -2.33
C VAL A 40 35.65 -6.00 -2.41
N LEU A 41 35.35 -5.37 -3.56
CA LEU A 41 34.10 -4.65 -3.78
C LEU A 41 32.88 -5.59 -3.82
N ILE A 42 33.03 -6.79 -4.37
CA ILE A 42 31.96 -7.81 -4.35
C ILE A 42 31.67 -8.22 -2.90
N ILE A 43 32.70 -8.51 -2.09
CA ILE A 43 32.53 -8.89 -0.68
C ILE A 43 31.87 -7.75 0.11
N ALA A 44 32.33 -6.52 -0.06
CA ALA A 44 31.73 -5.35 0.59
C ALA A 44 30.26 -5.15 0.19
N SER A 45 29.93 -5.39 -1.09
CA SER A 45 28.56 -5.28 -1.59
C SER A 45 27.65 -6.36 -1.01
N VAL A 46 28.13 -7.60 -0.88
CA VAL A 46 27.38 -8.70 -0.23
C VAL A 46 27.09 -8.37 1.24
N ILE A 47 28.09 -7.90 1.98
CA ILE A 47 27.92 -7.44 3.38
C ILE A 47 26.90 -6.29 3.45
N GLY A 48 26.97 -5.32 2.53
CA GLY A 48 26.02 -4.21 2.44
C GLY A 48 24.59 -4.65 2.14
N VAL A 49 24.40 -5.68 1.30
CA VAL A 49 23.08 -6.30 1.08
C VAL A 49 22.56 -6.94 2.37
N PHE A 50 23.37 -7.73 3.08
CA PHE A 50 22.96 -8.36 4.34
C PHE A 50 22.62 -7.33 5.43
N ILE A 51 23.40 -6.26 5.58
CA ILE A 51 23.08 -5.17 6.52
C ILE A 51 21.80 -4.45 6.09
N SER A 52 21.63 -4.17 4.79
CA SER A 52 20.41 -3.54 4.28
C SER A 52 19.19 -4.44 4.46
N PHE A 53 19.36 -5.76 4.40
CA PHE A 53 18.31 -6.75 4.63
C PHE A 53 17.98 -6.86 6.12
N ALA A 54 18.99 -6.86 7.00
CA ALA A 54 18.79 -6.81 8.44
C ALA A 54 18.09 -5.51 8.87
N ASN A 55 18.44 -4.37 8.28
CA ASN A 55 17.74 -3.11 8.50
C ASN A 55 16.32 -3.13 7.91
N TYR A 56 16.12 -3.73 6.75
CA TYR A 56 14.78 -3.90 6.17
C TYR A 56 13.89 -4.78 7.05
N ASN A 57 14.43 -5.89 7.57
CA ASN A 57 13.73 -6.77 8.50
C ASN A 57 13.46 -6.07 9.83
N LYS A 58 14.40 -5.26 10.34
CA LYS A 58 14.18 -4.42 11.53
C LYS A 58 13.11 -3.34 11.29
N LEU A 59 13.06 -2.75 10.10
CA LEU A 59 11.99 -1.82 9.73
C LEU A 59 10.66 -2.54 9.58
N GLN A 60 10.65 -3.74 9.03
CA GLN A 60 9.44 -4.56 8.93
C GLN A 60 8.98 -5.05 10.30
N GLU A 61 9.91 -5.38 11.20
CA GLU A 61 9.64 -5.73 12.59
C GLU A 61 9.22 -4.50 13.41
N GLN A 62 9.77 -3.31 13.14
CA GLN A 62 9.29 -2.05 13.70
C GLN A 62 7.92 -1.66 13.16
N VAL A 63 7.62 -1.85 11.87
CA VAL A 63 6.28 -1.60 11.31
C VAL A 63 5.28 -2.64 11.81
N ALA A 64 5.70 -3.91 11.94
CA ALA A 64 4.92 -4.96 12.56
C ALA A 64 4.75 -4.73 14.06
N SER A 65 5.73 -4.15 14.76
CA SER A 65 5.63 -3.72 16.15
C SER A 65 4.81 -2.44 16.26
N TYR A 66 4.83 -1.49 15.33
CA TYR A 66 3.83 -0.40 15.30
C TYR A 66 2.41 -0.96 15.07
N SER A 67 2.29 -2.03 14.28
CA SER A 67 1.04 -2.78 14.10
C SER A 67 0.67 -3.68 15.30
N SER A 68 1.60 -4.04 16.19
CA SER A 68 1.37 -5.01 17.29
C SER A 68 1.60 -4.45 18.72
N ASP A 69 2.47 -3.47 18.93
CA ASP A 69 2.51 -2.56 20.09
C ASP A 69 1.27 -1.65 20.15
N SER A 70 0.50 -1.54 19.07
CA SER A 70 -0.88 -1.04 19.16
C SER A 70 -1.85 -2.01 19.87
N ARG A 71 -1.38 -3.19 20.33
CA ARG A 71 -2.08 -4.06 21.28
C ARG A 71 -1.60 -3.96 22.74
N THR A 72 -0.52 -3.23 23.05
CA THR A 72 -0.04 -3.06 24.44
C THR A 72 0.45 -1.66 24.83
N GLY A 73 0.28 -0.66 23.97
CA GLY A 73 0.24 0.74 24.38
C GLY A 73 -1.21 1.16 24.60
N SER A 74 -1.61 1.41 25.85
CA SER A 74 -2.89 2.04 26.18
C SER A 74 -2.90 3.50 25.73
N THR A 75 -2.88 3.74 24.43
CA THR A 75 -3.36 5.00 23.89
C THR A 75 -4.87 4.88 23.95
N LYS A 76 -5.49 5.56 24.93
CA LYS A 76 -6.95 5.67 25.03
C LYS A 76 -7.50 6.00 23.63
N SER A 77 -8.17 5.03 23.00
CA SER A 77 -9.12 5.35 21.94
C SER A 77 -10.15 6.27 22.58
N GLU A 78 -10.13 7.55 22.22
CA GLU A 78 -11.13 8.52 22.65
C GLU A 78 -12.45 8.37 21.89
N GLY A 79 -12.60 7.32 21.09
CA GLY A 79 -13.84 6.97 20.43
C GLY A 79 -13.58 6.09 19.22
N LYS A 80 -14.27 4.96 19.17
CA LYS A 80 -14.48 4.17 17.95
C LYS A 80 -15.98 3.96 17.82
N GLU A 81 -16.54 4.33 16.69
CA GLU A 81 -17.92 4.01 16.35
C GLU A 81 -17.97 3.24 15.05
N THR A 82 -18.77 2.17 15.04
CA THR A 82 -19.03 1.35 13.87
C THR A 82 -20.49 1.48 13.50
N TYR A 83 -20.76 1.86 12.26
CA TYR A 83 -22.08 2.06 11.70
C TYR A 83 -22.39 0.94 10.72
N ASN A 84 -23.60 0.38 10.81
CA ASN A 84 -24.13 -0.53 9.80
C ASN A 84 -24.76 0.31 8.70
N VAL A 85 -24.18 0.24 7.50
CA VAL A 85 -24.57 1.10 6.37
C VAL A 85 -25.48 0.36 5.39
N ASN A 86 -25.33 -0.96 5.27
CA ASN A 86 -26.13 -1.83 4.39
C ASN A 86 -26.33 -1.26 2.97
N TRP A 87 -25.32 -0.57 2.43
CA TRP A 87 -25.39 0.00 1.09
C TRP A 87 -25.16 -1.09 0.06
N HIS A 88 -25.95 -1.07 -1.00
CA HIS A 88 -25.91 -2.07 -2.06
C HIS A 88 -26.21 -1.44 -3.41
N ASN A 89 -25.41 -1.76 -4.42
CA ASN A 89 -25.63 -1.36 -5.80
C ASN A 89 -25.29 -2.50 -6.76
N ASN A 90 -26.17 -2.77 -7.71
CA ASN A 90 -25.99 -3.82 -8.73
C ASN A 90 -26.32 -3.37 -10.17
N ALA A 91 -26.44 -2.07 -10.40
CA ALA A 91 -27.00 -1.52 -11.65
C ALA A 91 -26.12 -1.75 -12.89
N ASP A 92 -24.81 -1.94 -12.70
CA ASP A 92 -23.80 -2.08 -13.76
C ASP A 92 -23.29 -3.53 -13.93
N GLY A 93 -24.01 -4.50 -13.38
CA GLY A 93 -23.63 -5.91 -13.43
C GLY A 93 -22.51 -6.28 -12.46
N MET A 94 -22.10 -5.38 -11.55
CA MET A 94 -21.28 -5.70 -10.39
C MET A 94 -22.14 -5.65 -9.14
N ASP A 95 -22.09 -6.68 -8.30
CA ASP A 95 -22.75 -6.64 -6.98
C ASP A 95 -21.79 -5.99 -5.98
N LYS A 96 -22.05 -4.73 -5.61
CA LYS A 96 -21.20 -3.87 -4.76
C LYS A 96 -21.90 -3.61 -3.43
N LYS A 97 -21.25 -3.92 -2.32
CA LYS A 97 -21.82 -3.80 -0.97
C LYS A 97 -20.86 -3.08 -0.03
N ILE A 98 -21.41 -2.20 0.80
CA ILE A 98 -20.72 -1.65 1.98
C ILE A 98 -21.54 -2.06 3.19
N SER A 99 -21.00 -2.98 3.98
CA SER A 99 -21.70 -3.52 5.16
C SER A 99 -21.56 -2.59 6.36
N THR A 100 -20.33 -2.20 6.66
CA THR A 100 -20.00 -1.42 7.85
C THR A 100 -19.00 -0.34 7.54
N VAL A 101 -19.06 0.73 8.33
CA VAL A 101 -18.09 1.82 8.33
C VAL A 101 -17.66 2.08 9.76
N ALA A 102 -16.36 2.17 10.01
CA ALA A 102 -15.81 2.50 11.31
C ALA A 102 -15.15 3.86 11.26
N VAL A 103 -15.45 4.73 12.23
CA VAL A 103 -14.74 5.99 12.47
C VAL A 103 -13.99 5.86 13.78
N GLU A 104 -12.69 6.10 13.76
CA GLU A 104 -11.81 5.90 14.92
C GLU A 104 -10.94 7.14 15.16
N LYS A 105 -11.02 7.69 16.37
CA LYS A 105 -10.11 8.73 16.84
C LYS A 105 -8.85 8.06 17.38
N LYS A 106 -7.89 7.88 16.48
CA LYS A 106 -6.58 7.28 16.73
C LYS A 106 -5.58 7.89 15.76
N VAL A 107 -4.46 8.37 16.29
CA VAL A 107 -3.38 8.88 15.45
C VAL A 107 -2.84 7.75 14.57
N VAL A 108 -2.83 7.98 13.26
CA VAL A 108 -2.24 7.09 12.26
C VAL A 108 -1.32 7.89 11.34
N HIS A 109 -0.26 7.26 10.85
CA HIS A 109 0.58 7.88 9.84
C HIS A 109 -0.03 7.63 8.45
N SER A 110 -0.32 8.71 7.71
CA SER A 110 -0.75 8.62 6.31
C SER A 110 0.48 8.53 5.40
N THR A 111 0.60 7.44 4.67
CA THR A 111 1.67 7.22 3.68
C THR A 111 1.48 8.01 2.39
N MET A 112 0.25 8.45 2.11
CA MET A 112 -0.07 9.31 0.96
C MET A 112 0.33 10.77 1.21
N GLU A 113 0.12 11.25 2.44
CA GLU A 113 0.37 12.64 2.84
C GLU A 113 1.68 12.82 3.64
N ASP A 114 2.38 11.72 3.95
CA ASP A 114 3.62 11.66 4.74
C ASP A 114 3.52 12.43 6.07
N LYS A 115 2.40 12.28 6.77
CA LYS A 115 2.13 12.96 8.05
C LYS A 115 1.18 12.17 8.94
N ASP A 116 1.25 12.45 10.23
CA ASP A 116 0.31 11.91 11.21
C ASP A 116 -1.06 12.58 11.10
N MET A 117 -2.11 11.76 11.16
CA MET A 117 -3.51 12.14 11.02
C MET A 117 -4.26 11.73 12.29
N PRO A 118 -5.17 12.57 12.82
CA PRO A 118 -5.83 12.36 14.11
C PRO A 118 -6.84 11.19 14.15
N GLY A 119 -7.23 10.63 13.01
CA GLY A 119 -8.21 9.54 12.97
C GLY A 119 -8.34 8.88 11.61
N THR A 120 -9.27 7.94 11.52
CA THR A 120 -9.57 7.20 10.29
C THR A 120 -11.06 7.01 10.07
N LEU A 121 -11.43 6.87 8.79
CA LEU A 121 -12.68 6.27 8.35
C LEU A 121 -12.35 5.00 7.56
N THR A 122 -12.84 3.85 8.01
CA THR A 122 -12.60 2.55 7.38
C THR A 122 -13.91 1.96 6.85
N ILE A 123 -13.96 1.69 5.55
CA ILE A 123 -15.11 1.11 4.84
C ILE A 123 -14.89 -0.40 4.67
N THR A 124 -15.81 -1.23 5.15
CA THR A 124 -15.85 -2.65 4.81
C THR A 124 -16.65 -2.85 3.54
N ILE A 125 -15.98 -3.31 2.47
CA ILE A 125 -16.54 -3.39 1.13
C ILE A 125 -16.41 -4.80 0.55
N GLU A 126 -17.41 -5.17 -0.24
CA GLU A 126 -17.41 -6.38 -1.07
C GLU A 126 -17.85 -6.01 -2.48
N ILE A 127 -17.12 -6.48 -3.49
CA ILE A 127 -17.45 -6.27 -4.91
C ILE A 127 -17.38 -7.62 -5.61
N LYS A 128 -18.47 -8.03 -6.27
CA LYS A 128 -18.55 -9.25 -7.08
C LYS A 128 -18.81 -8.90 -8.55
N ASN A 129 -17.97 -9.42 -9.43
CA ASN A 129 -18.11 -9.27 -10.86
C ASN A 129 -19.16 -10.27 -11.39
N ASN A 130 -20.39 -9.83 -11.65
CA ASN A 130 -21.42 -10.66 -12.30
C ASN A 130 -21.48 -10.43 -13.82
N THR A 131 -20.53 -9.69 -14.39
CA THR A 131 -20.44 -9.48 -15.84
C THR A 131 -19.78 -10.69 -16.51
N LYS A 132 -19.83 -10.74 -17.84
CA LYS A 132 -19.13 -11.77 -18.65
C LYS A 132 -17.66 -11.42 -18.94
N ASN A 133 -17.21 -10.21 -18.57
CA ASN A 133 -15.88 -9.71 -18.90
C ASN A 133 -14.98 -9.69 -17.66
N GLU A 134 -13.66 -9.73 -17.87
CA GLU A 134 -12.71 -9.32 -16.85
C GLU A 134 -12.87 -7.80 -16.60
N LEU A 135 -12.82 -7.42 -15.33
CA LEU A 135 -12.87 -6.02 -14.89
C LEU A 135 -11.53 -5.62 -14.26
N LEU A 136 -11.19 -4.34 -14.37
CA LEU A 136 -10.11 -3.71 -13.61
C LEU A 136 -10.73 -2.68 -12.67
N THR A 137 -10.84 -2.99 -11.38
CA THR A 137 -11.44 -2.10 -10.39
C THR A 137 -10.40 -1.51 -9.46
N TYR A 138 -10.52 -0.24 -9.10
CA TYR A 138 -9.55 0.46 -8.26
C TYR A 138 -10.19 1.22 -7.08
N PRO A 139 -10.86 0.54 -6.13
CA PRO A 139 -11.42 1.19 -4.96
C PRO A 139 -10.37 1.86 -4.06
N LEU A 140 -9.12 1.36 -4.02
CA LEU A 140 -8.04 2.02 -3.26
C LEU A 140 -7.58 3.35 -3.88
N GLN A 141 -7.90 3.59 -5.15
CA GLN A 141 -7.67 4.88 -5.82
C GLN A 141 -8.94 5.75 -5.81
N GLY A 142 -9.94 5.36 -5.01
CA GLY A 142 -11.18 6.09 -4.89
C GLY A 142 -11.05 7.33 -4.02
N GLU A 143 -12.07 8.17 -4.11
CA GLU A 143 -12.17 9.43 -3.41
C GLU A 143 -13.25 9.33 -2.33
N LEU A 144 -12.89 9.70 -1.10
CA LEU A 144 -13.82 9.89 -0.01
C LEU A 144 -14.10 11.38 0.16
N VAL A 145 -15.38 11.76 0.16
CA VAL A 145 -15.86 13.09 0.52
C VAL A 145 -16.60 13.02 1.84
N THR A 146 -16.20 13.81 2.83
CA THR A 146 -16.87 13.92 4.14
C THR A 146 -17.55 15.28 4.32
N ILE A 147 -18.24 15.49 5.45
CA ILE A 147 -18.90 16.76 5.79
C ILE A 147 -17.99 17.99 5.75
N ASN A 148 -16.69 17.80 5.98
CA ASN A 148 -15.71 18.88 5.96
C ASN A 148 -15.27 19.27 4.53
N GLY A 149 -15.87 18.65 3.50
CA GLY A 149 -15.47 18.84 2.10
C GLY A 149 -14.10 18.27 1.77
N GLN A 150 -13.51 17.48 2.67
CA GLN A 150 -12.22 16.82 2.45
C GLN A 150 -12.38 15.72 1.42
N GLN A 151 -11.60 15.82 0.35
CA GLN A 151 -11.41 14.75 -0.63
C GLN A 151 -10.16 13.98 -0.23
N LEU A 152 -10.33 12.77 0.27
CA LEU A 152 -9.25 11.96 0.82
C LEU A 152 -8.99 10.75 -0.07
N ALA A 153 -7.72 10.47 -0.32
CA ALA A 153 -7.27 9.22 -0.92
C ALA A 153 -7.20 8.13 0.15
N ALA A 154 -7.44 6.88 -0.24
CA ALA A 154 -7.26 5.76 0.66
C ALA A 154 -5.76 5.53 0.93
N ASP A 155 -5.45 5.12 2.15
CA ASP A 155 -4.10 4.66 2.49
C ASP A 155 -3.99 3.17 2.23
N ILE A 156 -3.14 2.80 1.27
CA ILE A 156 -2.96 1.41 0.83
C ILE A 156 -2.39 0.54 1.95
N ILE A 157 -1.52 1.08 2.81
CA ILE A 157 -0.87 0.33 3.90
C ILE A 157 -1.83 0.08 5.06
N LEU A 158 -2.78 0.99 5.29
CA LEU A 158 -3.83 0.84 6.30
C LEU A 158 -5.07 0.06 5.81
N SER A 159 -5.08 -0.33 4.54
CA SER A 159 -6.20 -1.05 3.89
C SER A 159 -5.87 -2.54 3.71
N ASP A 160 -6.90 -3.38 3.70
CA ASP A 160 -6.79 -4.84 3.51
C ASP A 160 -7.47 -5.32 2.20
N LEU A 161 -8.01 -4.40 1.42
CA LEU A 161 -8.59 -4.75 0.12
C LEU A 161 -7.50 -5.00 -0.92
N VAL A 162 -7.56 -6.13 -1.62
CA VAL A 162 -6.78 -6.36 -2.84
C VAL A 162 -7.63 -6.01 -4.05
N ASP A 163 -7.31 -4.90 -4.71
CA ASP A 163 -8.01 -4.45 -5.92
C ASP A 163 -7.25 -4.78 -7.22
N GLY A 164 -7.77 -4.32 -8.36
CA GLY A 164 -7.24 -4.62 -9.69
C GLY A 164 -8.11 -5.59 -10.49
N LYS A 165 -7.50 -6.65 -11.03
CA LYS A 165 -8.15 -7.55 -11.98
C LYS A 165 -9.15 -8.48 -11.31
N MET A 166 -10.38 -8.49 -11.83
CA MET A 166 -11.47 -9.37 -11.40
C MET A 166 -12.00 -10.18 -12.57
N LYS A 167 -11.80 -11.50 -12.52
CA LYS A 167 -12.41 -12.43 -13.47
C LYS A 167 -13.95 -12.46 -13.34
N PRO A 168 -14.69 -12.86 -14.38
CA PRO A 168 -16.12 -13.15 -14.26
C PRO A 168 -16.41 -14.08 -13.07
N GLY A 169 -17.39 -13.71 -12.24
CA GLY A 169 -17.79 -14.44 -11.04
C GLY A 169 -16.91 -14.23 -9.80
N ALA A 170 -15.77 -13.55 -9.92
CA ALA A 170 -14.87 -13.30 -8.79
C ALA A 170 -15.45 -12.26 -7.82
N THR A 171 -15.15 -12.44 -6.53
CA THR A 171 -15.47 -11.50 -5.46
C THR A 171 -14.18 -11.00 -4.81
N ILE A 172 -14.05 -9.69 -4.65
CA ILE A 172 -13.06 -9.08 -3.75
C ILE A 172 -13.77 -8.55 -2.51
N LYS A 173 -13.13 -8.66 -1.36
CA LYS A 173 -13.65 -8.23 -0.07
C LYS A 173 -12.49 -7.77 0.80
N GLY A 174 -12.71 -6.72 1.58
CA GLY A 174 -11.71 -6.20 2.50
C GLY A 174 -12.14 -4.86 3.08
N THR A 175 -11.16 -4.13 3.58
CA THR A 175 -11.35 -2.79 4.11
C THR A 175 -10.56 -1.76 3.32
N ILE A 176 -11.13 -0.56 3.21
CA ILE A 176 -10.47 0.62 2.65
C ILE A 176 -10.42 1.67 3.77
N THR A 177 -9.22 2.13 4.11
CA THR A 177 -9.00 3.08 5.20
C THR A 177 -8.58 4.44 4.67
N PHE A 178 -9.28 5.48 5.11
CA PHE A 178 -8.99 6.87 4.82
C PHE A 178 -8.51 7.58 6.09
N PRO A 179 -7.23 7.99 6.17
CA PRO A 179 -6.77 8.88 7.22
C PRO A 179 -7.49 10.23 7.16
N LEU A 180 -8.02 10.69 8.29
CA LEU A 180 -8.78 11.93 8.39
C LEU A 180 -7.86 13.04 8.90
N GLU A 181 -7.70 14.11 8.13
CA GLU A 181 -6.84 15.24 8.54
C GLU A 181 -7.43 16.04 9.72
N LYS A 182 -8.75 15.98 9.92
CA LYS A 182 -9.44 16.60 11.07
C LYS A 182 -10.45 15.64 11.66
N LEU A 183 -10.33 15.37 12.96
CA LEU A 183 -11.29 14.59 13.73
C LEU A 183 -11.16 14.91 15.22
N ASP A 184 -12.09 15.69 15.78
CA ASP A 184 -12.08 16.01 17.22
C ASP A 184 -12.85 14.95 18.02
N LYS A 185 -13.93 14.42 17.44
CA LYS A 185 -14.73 13.29 17.95
C LYS A 185 -15.32 12.49 16.78
N VAL A 186 -15.58 11.21 17.01
CA VAL A 186 -16.15 10.30 15.98
C VAL A 186 -17.48 10.79 15.39
N SER A 187 -18.29 11.50 16.19
CA SER A 187 -19.56 12.10 15.75
C SER A 187 -19.41 13.38 14.93
N ASP A 188 -18.19 13.81 14.60
CA ASP A 188 -17.99 14.89 13.63
C ASP A 188 -18.22 14.42 12.19
N ILE A 189 -18.26 13.09 11.95
CA ILE A 189 -18.53 12.52 10.63
C ILE A 189 -19.97 11.99 10.60
N ASP A 190 -20.91 12.83 10.18
CA ASP A 190 -22.33 12.44 10.06
C ASP A 190 -22.66 11.75 8.73
N TRP A 191 -21.85 12.00 7.71
CA TRP A 191 -22.04 11.41 6.39
C TRP A 191 -20.72 11.37 5.61
N PHE A 192 -20.69 10.46 4.64
CA PHE A 192 -19.64 10.44 3.62
C PHE A 192 -20.22 10.06 2.25
N GLN A 193 -19.43 10.30 1.21
CA GLN A 193 -19.66 9.81 -0.13
C GLN A 193 -18.35 9.18 -0.61
N PHE A 194 -18.43 7.99 -1.18
CA PHE A 194 -17.28 7.27 -1.68
C PHE A 194 -17.47 6.96 -3.16
N SER A 195 -16.45 7.27 -3.97
CA SER A 195 -16.47 6.98 -5.40
C SER A 195 -15.19 6.33 -5.86
N TRP A 196 -15.28 5.47 -6.86
CA TRP A 196 -14.12 4.81 -7.46
C TRP A 196 -14.37 4.43 -8.92
N SER A 197 -13.28 4.05 -9.60
CA SER A 197 -13.30 3.70 -11.01
C SER A 197 -13.19 2.19 -11.23
N THR A 198 -13.94 1.70 -12.20
CA THR A 198 -13.82 0.35 -12.74
C THR A 198 -13.79 0.40 -14.26
N TYR A 199 -12.87 -0.31 -14.89
CA TYR A 199 -12.80 -0.48 -16.33
C TYR A 199 -13.38 -1.84 -16.73
N ASN A 200 -14.30 -1.81 -17.68
CA ASN A 200 -14.82 -2.98 -18.37
C ASN A 200 -14.39 -2.89 -19.84
N LYS A 201 -13.29 -3.55 -20.19
CA LYS A 201 -12.56 -3.27 -21.45
C LYS A 201 -12.25 -1.76 -21.53
N ASP A 202 -12.67 -1.09 -22.60
CA ASP A 202 -12.42 0.33 -22.83
C ASP A 202 -13.46 1.25 -22.17
N LYS A 203 -14.49 0.67 -21.52
CA LYS A 203 -15.54 1.45 -20.86
C LYS A 203 -15.18 1.74 -19.41
N LEU A 204 -14.99 3.01 -19.08
CA LEU A 204 -14.93 3.49 -17.70
C LEU A 204 -16.33 3.50 -17.08
N ILE A 205 -16.44 2.88 -15.91
CA ILE A 205 -17.62 2.86 -15.05
C ILE A 205 -17.21 3.55 -13.75
N LYS A 206 -17.86 4.67 -13.43
CA LYS A 206 -17.71 5.33 -12.13
C LYS A 206 -18.75 4.77 -11.17
N SER A 207 -18.28 4.18 -10.07
CA SER A 207 -19.15 3.82 -8.95
C SER A 207 -19.17 4.98 -7.96
N ASP A 208 -20.36 5.34 -7.50
CA ASP A 208 -20.58 6.39 -6.51
C ASP A 208 -21.65 5.90 -5.55
N THR A 209 -21.37 5.99 -4.25
CA THR A 209 -22.32 5.57 -3.21
C THR A 209 -23.49 6.53 -3.05
N GLY A 210 -23.37 7.75 -3.56
CA GLY A 210 -24.11 8.90 -3.07
C GLY A 210 -23.76 9.18 -1.61
N ARG A 211 -24.56 10.05 -0.96
CA ARG A 211 -24.40 10.33 0.46
C ARG A 211 -24.88 9.15 1.32
N ILE A 212 -23.97 8.55 2.06
CA ILE A 212 -24.26 7.59 3.13
C ILE A 212 -24.27 8.35 4.45
N ASN A 213 -25.39 8.31 5.18
CA ASN A 213 -25.49 8.91 6.50
C ASN A 213 -25.07 7.90 7.58
N LEU A 214 -24.24 8.34 8.50
CA LEU A 214 -23.79 7.59 9.67
C LEU A 214 -24.72 7.94 10.85
N LYS A 215 -25.93 7.36 10.84
CA LYS A 215 -26.88 7.49 11.95
C LYS A 215 -26.90 6.21 12.77
N LYS A 216 -27.06 6.34 14.08
CA LYS A 216 -27.40 5.22 14.97
C LYS A 216 -28.86 4.82 14.79
#